data_AF-A0AAW5WT57-F1
#
_entry.id   AF-A0AAW5WT57-F1
#
_cell.length_a   1.000
_cell.length_b   1.000
_cell.length_c   1.000
_cell.angle_alpha   90.00
_cell.angle_beta   90.00
_cell.angle_gamma   90.00
#
_symmetry.space_group_name_H-M   'P 1'
#
loop_
_entity.id
_entity.type
_entity.pdbx_description
1 polymer ?
#
loop_
_entity_poly.entity_id
_entity_poly.type
_entity_poly.pdbx_seq_one_letter_code
_entity_poly.pdbx_strand_id
1 'polypeptide(L)'
;MENLQVQLPEDLQEATKKMIADSLNSALKELEIKNSFPPYMNKTEARKYLHISSKTLLDWETQYNDIPIIVIDGIQRYKRTDLDEWMQQHRLNK
;
A
#
# COMPACT_ATOMS: atom_id res chain seq x y z
N MET A 1 52.68 -20.27 -13.07
CA MET A 1 51.41 -20.53 -12.35
C MET A 1 50.32 -19.90 -13.19
N GLU A 2 49.58 -20.73 -13.92
CA GLU A 2 48.49 -20.27 -14.80
C GLU A 2 47.32 -19.77 -13.94
N ASN A 3 46.85 -18.57 -14.28
CA ASN A 3 45.79 -17.89 -13.59
C ASN A 3 44.45 -18.50 -14.07
N LEU A 4 43.98 -19.54 -13.38
CA LEU A 4 42.67 -20.12 -13.62
C LEU A 4 41.59 -19.08 -13.27
N GLN A 5 41.14 -18.34 -14.28
CA GLN A 5 39.92 -17.55 -14.17
C GLN A 5 38.76 -18.52 -14.01
N VAL A 6 38.30 -18.68 -12.78
CA VAL A 6 37.08 -19.43 -12.46
C VAL A 6 35.91 -18.65 -13.05
N GLN A 7 35.56 -18.97 -14.30
CA GLN A 7 34.30 -18.51 -14.87
C GLN A 7 33.19 -19.40 -14.30
N LEU A 8 32.15 -18.76 -13.77
CA LEU A 8 30.97 -19.46 -13.30
C LEU A 8 30.37 -20.26 -14.48
N PRO A 9 30.15 -21.57 -14.32
CA PRO A 9 29.40 -22.39 -15.28
C PRO A 9 28.09 -21.70 -15.67
N GLU A 10 27.72 -21.76 -16.95
CA GLU A 10 26.52 -21.10 -17.48
C GLU A 10 25.26 -21.48 -16.68
N ASP A 11 25.12 -22.75 -16.33
CA ASP A 11 24.03 -23.29 -15.50
C ASP A 11 23.92 -22.57 -14.13
N LEU A 12 25.06 -22.26 -13.51
CA LEU A 12 25.10 -21.53 -12.24
C LEU A 12 24.77 -20.05 -12.42
N GLN A 13 25.17 -19.44 -13.55
CA GLN A 13 24.79 -18.06 -13.86
C GLN A 13 23.28 -17.94 -14.08
N GLU A 14 22.67 -18.88 -14.81
CA GLU A 14 21.23 -18.92 -15.03
C GLU A 14 20.45 -19.16 -13.73
N ALA A 15 20.90 -20.11 -12.91
CA ALA A 15 20.30 -20.37 -11.60
C ALA A 15 20.36 -19.14 -10.68
N THR A 16 21.48 -18.40 -10.70
CA THR A 16 21.66 -17.18 -9.91
C THR A 16 20.74 -16.06 -10.40
N LYS A 17 20.66 -15.84 -11.72
CA LYS A 17 19.74 -14.84 -12.31
C LYS A 17 18.29 -15.15 -11.96
N LYS A 18 17.89 -16.41 -12.03
CA LYS A 18 16.55 -16.87 -11.69
C LYS A 18 16.24 -16.62 -10.21
N MET A 19 17.15 -16.97 -9.32
CA MET A 19 16.97 -16.76 -7.87
C MET A 19 16.82 -15.27 -7.52
N ILE A 20 17.60 -14.39 -8.16
CA ILE A 20 17.48 -12.94 -7.98
C ILE A 20 16.13 -12.45 -8.50
N ALA A 21 15.71 -12.89 -9.69
CA ALA A 21 14.43 -12.52 -10.26
C ALA A 21 13.25 -12.99 -9.40
N ASP A 22 13.30 -14.20 -8.86
CA ASP A 22 12.27 -14.75 -7.97
C ASP A 22 12.19 -13.98 -6.65
N SER A 23 13.34 -13.61 -6.08
CA SER A 23 13.41 -12.78 -4.87
C SER A 23 12.83 -11.39 -5.11
N LEU A 24 13.16 -10.77 -6.25
CA LEU A 24 12.62 -9.47 -6.64
C LEU A 24 11.10 -9.53 -6.88
N ASN A 25 10.62 -10.54 -7.59
CA ASN A 25 9.19 -10.73 -7.84
C ASN A 25 8.41 -10.95 -6.54
N SER A 26 8.98 -11.65 -5.57
CA SER A 26 8.37 -11.86 -4.26
C SER A 26 8.26 -10.54 -3.49
N ALA A 27 9.34 -9.75 -3.46
CA ALA A 27 9.32 -8.41 -2.85
C ALA A 27 8.32 -7.47 -3.54
N LEU A 28 8.23 -7.49 -4.87
CA LEU A 28 7.27 -6.68 -5.63
C LEU A 28 5.83 -7.08 -5.33
N LYS A 29 5.52 -8.38 -5.23
CA LYS A 29 4.19 -8.87 -4.84
C LYS A 29 3.82 -8.45 -3.43
N GLU A 30 4.76 -8.50 -2.49
CA GLU A 30 4.53 -8.01 -1.12
C GLU A 30 4.23 -6.50 -1.10
N LEU A 31 4.87 -5.73 -1.98
CA LEU A 31 4.62 -4.29 -2.14
C LEU A 31 3.28 -3.99 -2.83
N GLU A 32 2.88 -4.77 -3.82
CA GLU A 32 1.54 -4.68 -4.44
C GLU A 32 0.44 -4.98 -3.43
N ILE A 33 0.61 -6.00 -2.58
CA ILE A 33 -0.33 -6.32 -1.51
C ILE A 33 -0.40 -5.17 -0.48
N LYS A 34 0.74 -4.58 -0.11
CA LYS A 34 0.80 -3.39 0.77
C LYS A 34 0.19 -2.12 0.15
N ASN A 35 0.10 -2.04 -1.17
CA ASN A 35 -0.43 -0.89 -1.91
C ASN A 35 -1.72 -1.19 -2.66
N SER A 36 -2.53 -2.16 -2.21
CA SER A 36 -3.81 -2.49 -2.86
C SER A 36 -4.79 -1.31 -2.92
N PHE A 37 -4.55 -0.26 -2.12
CA PHE A 37 -5.30 0.99 -2.13
C PHE A 37 -4.43 2.15 -2.67
N PRO A 38 -4.94 2.94 -3.63
CA PRO A 38 -4.21 4.08 -4.18
C PRO A 38 -3.99 5.18 -3.13
N PRO A 39 -3.02 6.08 -3.32
CA PRO A 39 -2.77 7.20 -2.39
C PRO A 39 -3.97 8.10 -2.16
N TYR A 40 -4.80 8.28 -3.20
CA TYR A 40 -6.06 9.03 -3.15
C TYR A 40 -7.20 8.10 -3.54
N MET A 41 -8.11 7.92 -2.60
CA MET A 41 -9.22 6.97 -2.70
C MET A 41 -10.53 7.70 -2.96
N ASN A 42 -11.43 7.07 -3.71
CA ASN A 42 -12.84 7.43 -3.70
C ASN A 42 -13.53 6.90 -2.42
N LYS A 43 -14.79 7.29 -2.19
CA LYS A 43 -15.54 6.89 -0.99
C LYS A 43 -15.71 5.37 -0.82
N THR A 44 -15.84 4.64 -1.93
CA THR A 44 -15.95 3.16 -1.90
C THR A 44 -14.63 2.50 -1.55
N GLU A 45 -13.51 3.03 -2.02
CA GLU A 45 -12.17 2.57 -1.66
C GLU A 45 -11.85 2.91 -0.20
N ALA A 46 -12.16 4.12 0.26
CA ALA A 46 -11.91 4.56 1.63
C ALA A 46 -12.62 3.68 2.67
N ARG A 47 -13.92 3.36 2.47
CA ARG A 47 -14.64 2.44 3.38
C ARG A 47 -14.06 1.03 3.38
N LYS A 48 -13.56 0.55 2.22
CA LYS A 48 -12.92 -0.76 2.11
C LYS A 48 -11.55 -0.76 2.80
N TYR A 49 -10.79 0.31 2.63
CA TYR A 49 -9.49 0.52 3.26
C TYR A 49 -9.60 0.53 4.78
N LEU A 50 -10.53 1.32 5.32
CA LEU A 50 -10.81 1.39 6.76
C LEU A 50 -11.57 0.17 7.30
N HIS A 51 -11.97 -0.75 6.42
CA HIS A 51 -12.74 -1.95 6.75
C HIS A 51 -14.06 -1.66 7.48
N ILE A 52 -14.81 -0.66 7.01
CA ILE A 52 -16.09 -0.23 7.59
C ILE A 52 -17.25 -0.27 6.57
N SER A 53 -18.47 -0.25 7.08
CA SER A 53 -19.66 -0.18 6.24
C SER A 53 -19.81 1.20 5.57
N SER A 54 -20.54 1.26 4.45
CA SER A 54 -20.86 2.55 3.80
C SER A 54 -21.61 3.49 4.74
N LYS A 55 -22.50 2.94 5.60
CA LYS A 55 -23.24 3.73 6.58
C LYS A 55 -22.32 4.31 7.63
N THR A 56 -21.37 3.53 8.14
CA THR A 56 -20.39 3.99 9.14
C THR A 56 -19.57 5.17 8.62
N LEU A 57 -19.06 5.09 7.38
CA LEU A 57 -18.31 6.20 6.80
C LEU A 57 -19.18 7.45 6.63
N LEU A 58 -20.43 7.30 6.15
CA LEU A 58 -21.36 8.42 6.05
C LEU A 58 -21.67 9.07 7.40
N ASP A 59 -21.91 8.23 8.42
CA ASP A 59 -22.14 8.69 9.78
C ASP A 59 -20.91 9.47 10.29
N TRP A 60 -19.69 9.00 10.00
CA TRP A 60 -18.47 9.72 10.38
C TRP A 60 -18.32 11.06 9.68
N GLU A 61 -18.56 11.13 8.37
CA GLU A 61 -18.56 12.40 7.61
C GLU A 61 -19.58 13.41 8.12
N THR A 62 -20.66 12.93 8.77
CA THR A 62 -21.72 13.79 9.32
C THR A 62 -21.43 14.20 10.77
N GLN A 63 -20.79 13.32 11.54
CA GLN A 63 -20.57 13.51 12.99
C GLN A 63 -19.24 14.19 13.30
N TYR A 64 -18.21 13.96 12.47
CA TYR A 64 -16.86 14.48 12.67
C TYR A 64 -16.57 15.53 11.61
N ASN A 65 -16.41 16.77 12.05
CA ASN A 65 -16.07 17.89 11.15
C ASN A 65 -14.59 17.91 10.73
N ASP A 66 -13.77 17.05 11.33
CA ASP A 66 -12.32 16.99 11.16
C ASP A 66 -11.84 15.77 10.35
N ILE A 67 -12.75 14.92 9.88
CA ILE A 67 -12.38 13.82 8.99
C ILE A 67 -11.81 14.39 7.68
N PRO A 68 -10.61 13.94 7.24
CA PRO A 68 -9.94 14.56 6.11
C PRO A 68 -10.59 14.14 4.79
N ILE A 69 -11.35 15.08 4.20
CA ILE A 69 -11.99 14.94 2.89
C ILE A 69 -11.49 16.04 1.98
N ILE A 70 -10.96 15.65 0.82
CA ILE A 70 -10.57 16.58 -0.25
C ILE A 70 -11.76 16.71 -1.20
N VAL A 71 -12.19 17.94 -1.47
CA VAL A 71 -13.27 18.23 -2.42
C VAL A 71 -12.75 19.15 -3.52
N ILE A 72 -12.81 18.70 -4.76
CA ILE A 72 -12.46 19.48 -5.95
C ILE A 72 -13.61 19.31 -6.94
N ASP A 73 -14.27 20.41 -7.33
CA ASP A 73 -15.43 20.41 -8.24
C ASP A 73 -16.54 19.43 -7.83
N GLY A 74 -16.82 19.32 -6.53
CA GLY A 74 -17.82 18.42 -5.98
C GLY A 74 -17.42 16.93 -5.93
N ILE A 75 -16.23 16.58 -6.42
CA ILE A 75 -15.68 15.22 -6.32
C ILE A 75 -14.93 15.08 -5.01
N GLN A 76 -15.36 14.11 -4.19
CA GLN A 76 -14.71 13.77 -2.93
C GLN A 76 -13.59 12.74 -3.11
N ARG A 77 -12.47 12.97 -2.43
CA ARG A 77 -11.33 12.05 -2.32
C ARG A 77 -10.81 12.00 -0.89
N TYR A 78 -10.21 10.87 -0.53
CA TYR A 78 -9.60 10.64 0.77
C TYR A 78 -8.14 10.26 0.55
N LYS A 79 -7.22 11.01 1.14
CA LYS A 79 -5.80 10.66 1.09
C LYS A 79 -5.52 9.60 2.16
N ARG A 80 -4.88 8.50 1.76
CA ARG A 80 -4.66 7.34 2.63
C ARG A 80 -3.96 7.71 3.94
N THR A 81 -2.87 8.47 3.85
CA THR A 81 -2.08 8.89 5.01
C THR A 81 -2.86 9.79 5.97
N ASP A 82 -3.72 10.66 5.44
CA ASP A 82 -4.47 11.60 6.26
C ASP A 82 -5.55 10.85 7.06
N LEU A 83 -6.17 9.82 6.44
CA LEU A 83 -7.06 8.91 7.15
C LEU A 83 -6.33 8.11 8.24
N ASP A 84 -5.10 7.63 7.97
CA ASP A 84 -4.29 6.92 8.97
C ASP A 84 -4.00 7.82 10.17
N GLU A 85 -3.61 9.07 9.94
CA GLU A 85 -3.36 10.07 10.97
C GLU A 85 -4.63 10.37 11.78
N TRP A 86 -5.77 10.58 11.11
CA TRP A 86 -7.06 10.83 11.75
C TRP A 86 -7.48 9.66 12.65
N MET A 87 -7.28 8.42 12.21
CA MET A 87 -7.52 7.22 13.03
C MET A 87 -6.63 7.17 14.27
N GLN A 88 -5.35 7.57 14.16
CA GLN A 88 -4.46 7.66 15.32
C GLN A 88 -4.90 8.72 16.32
N GLN A 89 -5.40 9.87 15.84
CA GLN A 89 -5.92 10.94 16.71
C GLN A 89 -7.15 10.50 17.51
N HIS A 90 -7.96 9.60 16.95
CA HIS A 90 -9.16 9.05 17.60
C HIS A 90 -8.88 7.80 18.46
N ARG A 91 -7.61 7.40 18.59
CA ARG A 91 -7.23 6.25 19.41
C ARG A 91 -7.42 6.56 20.89
N LEU A 92 -8.30 5.80 21.55
CA LEU A 92 -8.42 5.82 23.00
C LEU A 92 -7.24 5.06 23.63
N ASN A 93 -6.44 5.74 24.44
CA ASN A 93 -5.44 5.09 25.29
C ASN A 93 -6.18 4.45 26.48
N LYS A 94 -6.56 3.18 26.33
CA LYS A 94 -7.07 2.34 27.43
C LYS A 94 -5.95 1.55 28.07
#